data_AF-A0A925NN92-F1
#
_entry.id   AF-A0A925NN92-F1
#
_cell.length_a   1.000
_cell.length_b   1.000
_cell.length_c   1.000
_cell.angle_alpha   90.00
_cell.angle_beta   90.00
_cell.angle_gamma   90.00
#
_symmetry.space_group_name_H-M   'P 1'
#
loop_
_entity.id
_entity.type
_entity.pdbx_description
1 polymer ?
#
loop_
_entity_poly.entity_id
_entity_poly.type
_entity_poly.pdbx_seq_one_letter_code
_entity_poly.pdbx_strand_id
1 'polypeptide(L)'
;MKPEYNPATFLTRSELQESNSSVDSSETQARISAQAYEPTSIAENKGSKLTLSQMDELVQDFGKALYGKDYQKIEDHYRSVNEHGKLFDGGSKSWVYRCVGAAEGNLLPNGKHNGDSYKGHRDLNGQWNIGIFSNQRDKVKTTDEADQLQLARLKQHDKAISTLAKKYGITLTTEERINALDLANQAEDAVFKGWGYIERLSLAKKREGLTGQEAIAYARKWSFFNPEADDKRGAWESAVFGNDPKEIERDQRRRINQISETLKLLRKEK
;
A
#
# COMPACT_ATOMS: atom_id res chain seq x y z
N MET A 1 -0.25 -26.58 12.04
CA MET A 1 -0.93 -26.03 13.23
C MET A 1 -1.40 -24.63 12.88
N LYS A 2 -2.71 -24.36 12.96
CA LYS A 2 -3.26 -23.00 12.77
C LYS A 2 -3.10 -22.26 14.11
N PRO A 3 -2.74 -20.97 14.13
CA PRO A 3 -2.77 -20.20 15.37
C PRO A 3 -4.24 -20.04 15.80
N GLU A 4 -4.54 -20.53 16.99
CA GLU A 4 -5.82 -20.31 17.66
C GLU A 4 -5.90 -18.86 18.15
N TYR A 5 -7.05 -18.24 17.90
CA TYR A 5 -7.37 -16.87 18.30
C TYR A 5 -7.49 -16.78 19.83
N ASN A 6 -6.63 -15.98 20.47
CA ASN A 6 -6.73 -15.66 21.89
C ASN A 6 -7.26 -14.22 22.09
N PRO A 7 -8.52 -14.04 22.49
CA PRO A 7 -9.13 -12.71 22.69
C PRO A 7 -8.53 -11.90 23.85
N ALA A 8 -7.63 -12.48 24.66
CA ALA A 8 -7.06 -11.82 25.85
C ALA A 8 -5.85 -10.89 25.58
N THR A 9 -5.48 -10.63 24.31
CA THR A 9 -4.26 -9.86 23.96
C THR A 9 -4.51 -8.46 23.37
N PHE A 10 -5.75 -7.97 23.41
CA PHE A 10 -6.02 -6.58 23.05
C PHE A 10 -5.65 -5.65 24.20
N LEU A 11 -4.54 -4.94 24.02
CA LEU A 11 -4.27 -3.72 24.76
C LEU A 11 -5.25 -2.64 24.26
N THR A 12 -5.92 -1.99 25.19
CA THR A 12 -6.80 -0.83 25.02
C THR A 12 -6.09 0.30 24.27
N ARG A 13 -6.87 1.20 23.66
CA ARG A 13 -6.35 2.37 22.92
C ARG A 13 -5.38 3.23 23.75
N SER A 14 -5.56 3.25 25.08
CA SER A 14 -4.69 3.89 26.07
C SER A 14 -3.33 3.22 26.19
N GLU A 15 -3.26 1.89 26.20
CA GLU A 15 -2.01 1.13 26.36
C GLU A 15 -1.11 1.20 25.11
N LEU A 16 -1.67 1.58 23.95
CA LEU A 16 -0.90 1.85 22.72
C LEU A 16 -0.25 3.24 22.70
N GLN A 17 -0.81 4.23 23.42
CA GLN A 17 -0.25 5.59 23.46
C GLN A 17 1.01 5.69 24.33
N GLU A 18 1.13 4.88 25.39
CA GLU A 18 2.26 4.95 26.34
C GLU A 18 3.57 4.35 25.77
N SER A 19 3.48 3.40 24.83
CA SER A 19 4.65 2.73 24.24
C SER A 19 5.44 3.56 23.20
N ASN A 20 4.94 4.73 22.78
CA ASN A 20 5.53 5.55 21.71
C ASN A 20 6.40 6.73 22.18
N SER A 21 6.67 6.85 23.49
CA SER A 21 7.32 8.04 24.07
C SER A 21 8.85 7.96 24.20
N SER A 22 9.52 6.90 23.74
CA SER A 22 10.96 6.71 23.97
C SER A 22 11.71 6.12 22.77
N VAL A 23 12.06 6.96 21.79
CA VAL A 23 13.19 6.68 20.91
C VAL A 23 13.96 7.99 20.66
N ASP A 24 15.09 8.12 21.34
CA ASP A 24 16.03 9.24 21.21
C ASP A 24 16.78 9.15 19.87
N SER A 25 16.69 10.21 19.07
CA SER A 25 17.16 10.30 17.68
C SER A 25 18.66 10.64 17.54
N SER A 26 19.42 10.62 18.63
CA SER A 26 20.80 11.13 18.68
C SER A 26 21.88 10.11 18.26
N GLU A 27 21.65 8.80 18.40
CA GLU A 27 22.69 7.78 18.13
C GLU A 27 22.94 7.46 16.64
N THR A 28 21.97 7.74 15.75
CA THR A 28 22.10 7.36 14.32
C THR A 28 22.95 8.36 13.52
N GLN A 29 23.05 9.62 13.96
CA GLN A 29 23.81 10.65 13.23
C GLN A 29 25.33 10.58 13.47
N ALA A 30 25.79 9.89 14.52
CA ALA A 30 27.22 9.87 14.89
C ALA A 30 28.07 8.82 14.15
N ARG A 31 27.48 7.88 13.39
CA ARG A 31 28.23 6.81 12.69
C ARG A 31 28.54 7.11 11.21
N ILE A 32 28.13 8.26 10.68
CA ILE A 32 28.31 8.61 9.26
C ILE A 32 29.72 9.17 8.96
N SER A 33 30.51 9.51 9.98
CA SER A 33 31.89 9.97 9.79
C SER A 33 32.92 8.89 10.14
N ALA A 34 33.70 8.50 9.14
CA ALA A 34 34.93 7.70 9.20
C ALA A 34 34.79 6.17 9.15
N GLN A 35 34.68 5.63 7.94
CA GLN A 35 35.49 4.47 7.55
C GLN A 35 35.71 4.51 6.03
N ALA A 36 36.92 4.89 5.63
CA ALA A 36 37.37 4.77 4.26
C ALA A 36 37.49 3.28 3.93
N TYR A 37 36.58 2.77 3.11
CA TYR A 37 36.67 1.44 2.54
C TYR A 37 37.40 1.57 1.20
N GLU A 38 38.63 1.06 1.12
CA GLU A 38 39.29 0.88 -0.17
C GLU A 38 38.66 -0.33 -0.87
N PRO A 39 38.04 -0.16 -2.06
CA PRO A 39 37.45 -1.28 -2.78
C PRO A 39 38.57 -2.14 -3.36
N THR A 40 38.92 -3.23 -2.67
CA THR A 40 39.84 -4.22 -3.21
C THR A 40 39.10 -5.11 -4.22
N SER A 41 39.53 -5.01 -5.47
CA SER A 41 39.23 -5.89 -6.62
C SER A 41 37.79 -5.94 -7.13
N ILE A 42 37.36 -4.88 -7.82
CA ILE A 42 36.47 -5.09 -8.99
C ILE A 42 37.39 -5.59 -10.10
N ALA A 43 37.21 -6.86 -10.46
CA ALA A 43 37.94 -7.55 -11.50
C ALA A 43 38.08 -6.72 -12.77
N GLU A 44 39.31 -6.64 -13.28
CA GLU A 44 39.62 -6.23 -14.63
C GLU A 44 38.89 -7.16 -15.62
N ASN A 45 37.69 -6.77 -16.05
CA ASN A 45 37.06 -7.38 -17.22
C ASN A 45 36.94 -6.32 -18.33
N LYS A 46 38.02 -6.20 -19.10
CA LYS A 46 38.09 -5.39 -20.31
C LYS A 46 37.15 -6.00 -21.37
N GLY A 47 35.95 -5.45 -21.53
CA GLY A 47 35.21 -5.54 -22.79
C GLY A 47 33.74 -5.97 -22.75
N SER A 48 33.21 -6.47 -21.65
CA SER A 48 31.78 -6.84 -21.57
C SER A 48 30.94 -5.68 -21.03
N LYS A 49 30.09 -5.08 -21.88
CA LYS A 49 29.03 -4.18 -21.42
C LYS A 49 28.12 -4.96 -20.46
N LEU A 50 28.09 -4.55 -19.19
CA LEU A 50 27.14 -5.07 -18.22
C LEU A 50 25.71 -4.80 -18.74
N THR A 51 24.87 -5.81 -18.67
CA THR A 51 23.43 -5.63 -18.87
C THR A 51 22.84 -4.83 -17.72
N LEU A 52 21.68 -4.20 -17.93
CA LEU A 52 20.97 -3.49 -16.86
C LEU A 52 20.70 -4.39 -15.64
N SER A 53 20.42 -5.68 -15.87
CA SER A 53 20.22 -6.65 -14.79
C SER A 53 21.49 -6.87 -13.95
N GLN A 54 22.66 -6.93 -14.62
CA GLN A 54 23.94 -7.11 -13.93
C GLN A 54 24.37 -5.84 -13.20
N MET A 55 24.01 -4.65 -13.70
CA MET A 55 24.21 -3.40 -12.98
C MET A 55 23.32 -3.31 -11.74
N ASP A 56 22.05 -3.74 -11.84
CA ASP A 56 21.12 -3.77 -10.71
C ASP A 56 21.60 -4.73 -9.60
N GLU A 57 22.11 -5.92 -9.95
CA GLU A 57 22.73 -6.85 -8.99
C GLU A 57 23.95 -6.21 -8.30
N LEU A 58 24.84 -5.57 -9.06
CA LEU A 58 26.05 -4.96 -8.51
C LEU A 58 25.73 -3.82 -7.53
N VAL A 59 24.71 -3.01 -7.84
CA VAL A 59 24.23 -1.94 -6.97
C VAL A 59 23.60 -2.51 -5.70
N GLN A 60 22.86 -3.63 -5.80
CA GLN A 60 22.32 -4.32 -4.64
C GLN A 60 23.40 -4.89 -3.73
N ASP A 61 24.39 -5.56 -4.30
CA ASP A 61 25.47 -6.17 -3.53
C ASP A 61 26.34 -5.10 -2.87
N PHE A 62 26.63 -4.01 -3.58
CA PHE A 62 27.36 -2.88 -3.01
C PHE A 62 26.59 -2.18 -1.89
N GLY A 63 25.28 -1.99 -2.07
CA GLY A 63 24.43 -1.43 -1.03
C GLY A 63 24.30 -2.33 0.19
N LYS A 64 24.16 -3.65 0.01
CA LYS A 64 24.18 -4.62 1.12
C LYS A 64 25.53 -4.62 1.84
N ALA A 65 26.64 -4.50 1.11
CA ALA A 65 27.97 -4.42 1.71
C ALA A 65 28.16 -3.14 2.54
N LEU A 66 27.65 -2.00 2.08
CA LEU A 66 27.77 -0.72 2.79
C LEU A 66 26.84 -0.59 3.99
N TYR A 67 25.60 -1.05 3.85
CA TYR A 67 24.53 -0.76 4.82
C TYR A 67 24.05 -1.99 5.59
N GLY A 68 24.58 -3.18 5.28
CA GLY A 68 24.26 -4.43 5.98
C GLY A 68 22.74 -4.66 6.10
N LYS A 69 22.28 -4.89 7.33
CA LYS A 69 20.87 -5.11 7.66
C LYS A 69 19.96 -3.91 7.36
N ASP A 70 20.51 -2.71 7.24
CA ASP A 70 19.76 -1.49 7.00
C ASP A 70 19.58 -1.18 5.50
N TYR A 71 20.25 -1.94 4.62
CA TYR A 71 20.17 -1.74 3.17
C TYR A 71 18.73 -1.74 2.65
N GLN A 72 17.93 -2.75 3.00
CA GLN A 72 16.55 -2.85 2.53
C GLN A 72 15.72 -1.64 2.95
N LYS A 73 15.91 -1.14 4.17
CA LYS A 73 15.22 0.03 4.70
C LYS A 73 15.60 1.32 3.96
N ILE A 74 16.89 1.47 3.61
CA ILE A 74 17.39 2.62 2.85
C ILE A 74 16.93 2.56 1.39
N GLU A 75 16.99 1.38 0.78
CA GLU A 75 16.53 1.15 -0.58
C GLU A 75 15.02 1.40 -0.70
N ASP A 76 14.23 0.89 0.24
CA ASP A 76 12.79 1.13 0.30
C ASP A 76 12.48 2.63 0.50
N HIS A 77 13.27 3.33 1.33
CA HIS A 77 13.14 4.77 1.53
C HIS A 77 13.46 5.55 0.24
N TYR A 78 14.57 5.24 -0.44
CA TYR A 78 14.98 5.90 -1.68
C TYR A 78 13.98 5.64 -2.82
N ARG A 79 13.50 4.40 -2.97
CA ARG A 79 12.43 4.05 -3.92
C ARG A 79 11.14 4.81 -3.59
N SER A 80 10.74 4.83 -2.32
CA SER A 80 9.55 5.55 -1.85
C SER A 80 9.60 7.04 -2.22
N VAL A 81 10.72 7.73 -1.97
CA VAL A 81 10.90 9.15 -2.29
C VAL A 81 10.81 9.39 -3.80
N ASN A 82 11.43 8.55 -4.63
CA ASN A 82 11.43 8.71 -6.09
C ASN A 82 10.11 8.29 -6.76
N GLU A 83 9.37 7.36 -6.18
CA GLU A 83 8.04 6.94 -6.65
C GLU A 83 6.94 7.93 -6.22
N HIS A 84 7.23 8.80 -5.24
CA HIS A 84 6.25 9.72 -4.67
C HIS A 84 5.68 10.72 -5.68
N GLY A 85 6.52 11.24 -6.59
CA GLY A 85 6.07 12.09 -7.70
C GLY A 85 5.17 11.36 -8.69
N LYS A 86 5.41 10.07 -8.92
CA LYS A 86 4.71 9.28 -9.97
C LYS A 86 3.31 8.78 -9.56
N LEU A 87 2.97 8.84 -8.27
CA LEU A 87 1.69 8.36 -7.75
C LEU A 87 0.50 9.02 -8.45
N PHE A 88 0.50 10.35 -8.59
CA PHE A 88 -0.63 11.13 -9.11
C PHE A 88 -0.33 11.86 -10.41
N ASP A 89 0.90 11.81 -10.93
CA ASP A 89 1.29 12.55 -12.12
C ASP A 89 0.79 11.91 -13.42
N GLY A 90 0.36 12.75 -14.37
CA GLY A 90 0.01 12.30 -15.72
C GLY A 90 -1.41 11.75 -15.90
N GLY A 91 -2.32 11.98 -14.95
CA GLY A 91 -3.74 11.59 -15.08
C GLY A 91 -3.87 10.07 -15.25
N SER A 92 -4.33 9.62 -16.43
CA SER A 92 -4.45 8.19 -16.75
C SER A 92 -3.11 7.43 -16.79
N LYS A 93 -1.98 8.16 -16.83
CA LYS A 93 -0.64 7.59 -16.74
C LYS A 93 -0.14 7.44 -15.29
N SER A 94 -0.88 7.96 -14.31
CA SER A 94 -0.45 7.91 -12.92
C SER A 94 -0.48 6.49 -12.38
N TRP A 95 0.39 6.21 -11.43
CA TRP A 95 0.46 4.87 -10.82
C TRP A 95 -0.82 4.56 -10.06
N VAL A 96 -1.41 5.54 -9.38
CA VAL A 96 -2.72 5.38 -8.70
C VAL A 96 -3.81 5.02 -9.71
N TYR A 97 -3.89 5.71 -10.85
CA TYR A 97 -4.91 5.42 -11.86
C TYR A 97 -4.82 3.97 -12.34
N ARG A 98 -3.61 3.53 -12.72
CA ARG A 98 -3.40 2.19 -13.25
C ARG A 98 -3.60 1.11 -12.20
N CYS A 99 -3.04 1.28 -11.00
CA CYS A 99 -3.12 0.27 -9.95
C CYS A 99 -4.54 0.13 -9.40
N VAL A 100 -5.22 1.24 -9.08
CA VAL A 100 -6.59 1.18 -8.56
C VAL A 100 -7.54 0.72 -9.66
N GLY A 101 -7.37 1.19 -10.90
CA GLY A 101 -8.15 0.72 -12.05
C GLY A 101 -8.03 -0.78 -12.29
N ALA A 102 -6.82 -1.35 -12.11
CA ALA A 102 -6.60 -2.78 -12.20
C ALA A 102 -7.23 -3.54 -11.02
N ALA A 103 -7.17 -2.99 -9.81
CA ALA A 103 -7.81 -3.56 -8.63
C ALA A 103 -9.35 -3.57 -8.73
N GLU A 104 -9.95 -2.51 -9.27
CA GLU A 104 -11.38 -2.46 -9.64
C GLU A 104 -11.74 -3.48 -10.73
N GLY A 105 -10.76 -3.85 -11.56
CA GLY A 105 -10.96 -4.76 -12.68
C GLY A 105 -11.35 -4.06 -13.98
N ASN A 106 -11.30 -2.73 -14.04
CA ASN A 106 -11.57 -1.93 -15.25
C ASN A 106 -10.35 -1.79 -16.15
N LEU A 107 -9.15 -2.00 -15.61
CA LEU A 107 -7.90 -2.08 -16.36
C LEU A 107 -7.27 -3.47 -16.19
N LEU A 108 -6.51 -3.89 -17.18
CA LEU A 108 -5.49 -4.92 -17.05
C LEU A 108 -4.24 -4.30 -16.41
N PRO A 109 -3.34 -5.10 -15.78
CA PRO A 109 -2.10 -4.58 -15.17
C PRO A 109 -1.20 -3.77 -16.13
N ASN A 110 -1.28 -4.04 -17.44
CA ASN A 110 -0.57 -3.28 -18.46
C ASN A 110 -1.22 -1.94 -18.82
N GLY A 111 -2.29 -1.53 -18.13
CA GLY A 111 -3.01 -0.28 -18.33
C GLY A 111 -4.02 -0.28 -19.48
N LYS A 112 -4.24 -1.40 -20.19
CA LYS A 112 -5.31 -1.51 -21.19
C LYS A 112 -6.67 -1.68 -20.50
N HIS A 113 -7.74 -1.21 -21.11
CA HIS A 113 -9.10 -1.47 -20.63
C HIS A 113 -9.41 -2.96 -20.59
N ASN A 114 -10.05 -3.39 -19.51
CA ASN A 114 -10.53 -4.75 -19.33
C ASN A 114 -12.05 -4.80 -19.59
N GLY A 115 -12.43 -4.71 -20.86
CA GLY A 115 -13.82 -4.61 -21.28
C GLY A 115 -14.41 -3.21 -21.13
N ASP A 116 -15.74 -3.14 -21.09
CA ASP A 116 -16.52 -1.89 -21.21
C ASP A 116 -17.19 -1.43 -19.91
N SER A 117 -16.96 -2.11 -18.78
CA SER A 117 -17.58 -1.81 -17.47
C SER A 117 -17.32 -0.38 -16.98
N TYR A 118 -16.19 0.21 -17.38
CA TYR A 118 -15.82 1.58 -17.08
C TYR A 118 -16.70 2.63 -17.77
N LYS A 119 -17.37 2.28 -18.88
CA LYS A 119 -18.31 3.16 -19.60
C LYS A 119 -19.60 3.39 -18.81
N GLY A 120 -19.87 2.51 -17.87
CA GLY A 120 -20.81 2.70 -16.79
C GLY A 120 -21.71 1.49 -16.57
N HIS A 121 -22.02 1.22 -15.31
CA HIS A 121 -22.88 0.12 -14.91
C HIS A 121 -23.64 0.48 -13.63
N ARG A 122 -24.80 -0.17 -13.43
CA ARG A 122 -25.49 -0.11 -12.14
C ARG A 122 -24.92 -1.18 -11.20
N ASP A 123 -24.62 -0.79 -9.97
CA ASP A 123 -24.29 -1.76 -8.92
C ASP A 123 -25.56 -2.44 -8.36
N LEU A 124 -25.37 -3.37 -7.43
CA LEU A 124 -26.46 -4.08 -6.75
C LEU A 124 -27.38 -3.15 -5.94
N ASN A 125 -26.89 -1.97 -5.59
CA ASN A 125 -27.65 -0.93 -4.88
C ASN A 125 -28.36 0.03 -5.86
N GLY A 126 -28.27 -0.24 -7.16
CA GLY A 126 -28.93 0.51 -8.23
C GLY A 126 -28.23 1.81 -8.64
N GLN A 127 -27.06 2.12 -8.06
CA GLN A 127 -26.31 3.35 -8.31
C GLN A 127 -25.49 3.26 -9.59
N TRP A 128 -25.39 4.37 -10.32
CA TRP A 128 -24.64 4.44 -11.57
C TRP A 128 -23.16 4.74 -11.32
N ASN A 129 -22.32 3.75 -11.60
CA ASN A 129 -20.88 3.87 -11.55
C ASN A 129 -20.34 4.19 -12.94
N ILE A 130 -19.36 5.08 -13.03
CA ILE A 130 -18.68 5.42 -14.28
C ILE A 130 -17.19 5.70 -14.03
N GLY A 131 -16.35 5.47 -15.05
CA GLY A 131 -14.91 5.68 -15.01
C GLY A 131 -14.13 4.45 -14.54
N ILE A 132 -12.80 4.57 -14.58
CA ILE A 132 -11.85 3.51 -14.20
C ILE A 132 -11.93 3.19 -12.71
N PHE A 133 -12.31 4.15 -11.88
CA PHE A 133 -12.48 3.94 -10.44
C PHE A 133 -13.84 3.37 -10.05
N SER A 134 -14.75 3.10 -11.00
CA SER A 134 -16.13 2.63 -10.74
C SER A 134 -16.87 3.48 -9.72
N ASN A 135 -16.84 4.80 -9.87
CA ASN A 135 -17.33 5.70 -8.83
C ASN A 135 -18.78 6.14 -9.05
N GLN A 136 -19.56 6.16 -7.97
CA GLN A 136 -20.96 6.59 -7.95
C GLN A 136 -21.01 8.11 -8.16
N ARG A 137 -21.35 8.55 -9.38
CA ARG A 137 -21.46 9.98 -9.71
C ARG A 137 -22.63 10.26 -10.63
N ASP A 138 -23.79 10.50 -10.02
CA ASP A 138 -25.05 10.80 -10.71
C ASP A 138 -25.02 12.07 -11.58
N LYS A 139 -24.04 12.96 -11.36
CA LYS A 139 -23.95 14.29 -12.01
C LYS A 139 -22.86 14.40 -13.08
N VAL A 140 -22.06 13.35 -13.28
CA VAL A 140 -20.93 13.38 -14.21
C VAL A 140 -21.33 12.78 -15.56
N LYS A 141 -20.98 13.45 -16.66
CA LYS A 141 -21.42 13.07 -18.01
C LYS A 141 -20.38 12.28 -18.81
N THR A 142 -19.13 12.22 -18.34
CA THR A 142 -18.03 11.55 -19.06
C THR A 142 -17.16 10.73 -18.10
N THR A 143 -16.54 9.67 -18.62
CA THR A 143 -15.58 8.85 -17.86
C THR A 143 -14.39 9.67 -17.38
N ASP A 144 -13.87 10.56 -18.22
CA ASP A 144 -12.67 11.34 -17.92
C ASP A 144 -12.90 12.34 -16.78
N GLU A 145 -14.06 13.00 -16.76
CA GLU A 145 -14.44 13.89 -15.67
C GLU A 145 -14.59 13.11 -14.34
N ALA A 146 -15.18 11.91 -14.39
CA ALA A 146 -15.35 11.07 -13.22
C ALA A 146 -14.00 10.64 -12.64
N ASP A 147 -13.09 10.24 -13.53
CA ASP A 147 -11.74 9.81 -13.21
C ASP A 147 -10.90 10.95 -12.64
N GLN A 148 -10.97 12.15 -13.23
CA GLN A 148 -10.25 13.33 -12.72
C GLN A 148 -10.73 13.71 -11.32
N LEU A 149 -12.05 13.75 -11.09
CA LEU A 149 -12.59 14.08 -9.78
C LEU A 149 -12.24 13.02 -8.74
N GLN A 150 -12.19 11.74 -9.13
CA GLN A 150 -11.80 10.68 -8.21
C GLN A 150 -10.30 10.68 -7.91
N LEU A 151 -9.44 10.91 -8.91
CA LEU A 151 -8.01 11.14 -8.68
C LEU A 151 -7.77 12.31 -7.72
N ALA A 152 -8.51 13.41 -7.88
CA ALA A 152 -8.41 14.56 -6.99
C ALA A 152 -8.81 14.21 -5.54
N ARG A 153 -9.89 13.43 -5.35
CA ARG A 153 -10.30 12.93 -4.02
C ARG A 153 -9.24 12.00 -3.42
N LEU A 154 -8.73 11.03 -4.19
CA LEU A 154 -7.67 10.13 -3.73
C LEU A 154 -6.39 10.89 -3.35
N LYS A 155 -6.06 11.98 -4.05
CA LYS A 155 -4.95 12.86 -3.68
C LYS A 155 -5.18 13.59 -2.35
N GLN A 156 -6.42 13.87 -1.97
CA GLN A 156 -6.75 14.39 -0.63
C GLN A 156 -6.64 13.28 0.42
N HIS A 157 -7.18 12.09 0.15
CA HIS A 157 -7.06 10.92 1.01
C HIS A 157 -5.59 10.57 1.28
N ASP A 158 -4.72 10.70 0.28
CA ASP A 158 -3.29 10.48 0.40
C ASP A 158 -2.61 11.31 1.49
N LYS A 159 -3.05 12.57 1.65
CA LYS A 159 -2.56 13.45 2.73
C LYS A 159 -3.02 12.93 4.09
N ALA A 160 -4.28 12.53 4.22
CA ALA A 160 -4.82 11.98 5.46
C ALA A 160 -4.13 10.65 5.83
N ILE A 161 -3.92 9.76 4.86
CA ILE A 161 -3.17 8.50 4.98
C ILE A 161 -1.75 8.79 5.47
N SER A 162 -1.06 9.77 4.87
CA SER A 162 0.30 10.15 5.27
C SER A 162 0.36 10.67 6.72
N THR A 163 -0.65 11.45 7.13
CA THR A 163 -0.79 11.92 8.51
C THR A 163 -1.03 10.78 9.48
N LEU A 164 -1.90 9.81 9.12
CA LEU A 164 -2.14 8.62 9.93
C LEU A 164 -0.87 7.76 10.05
N ALA A 165 -0.12 7.57 8.96
CA ALA A 165 1.10 6.76 8.98
C ALA A 165 2.13 7.37 9.96
N LYS A 166 2.28 8.69 9.93
CA LYS A 166 3.09 9.44 10.91
C LYS A 166 2.57 9.26 12.34
N LYS A 167 1.27 9.41 12.56
CA LYS A 167 0.64 9.22 13.88
C LYS A 167 0.92 7.83 14.46
N TYR A 168 0.89 6.79 13.63
CA TYR A 168 1.16 5.42 14.06
C TYR A 168 2.66 5.04 13.98
N GLY A 169 3.53 5.99 13.66
CA GLY A 169 4.98 5.81 13.59
C GLY A 169 5.39 4.73 12.60
N ILE A 170 4.75 4.67 11.43
CA ILE A 170 5.14 3.80 10.33
C ILE A 170 5.43 4.60 9.06
N THR A 171 6.43 4.14 8.31
CA THR A 171 6.64 4.59 6.93
C THR A 171 5.95 3.61 6.00
N LEU A 172 5.21 4.15 5.02
CA LEU A 172 4.55 3.34 4.00
C LEU A 172 5.48 3.14 2.81
N THR A 173 5.56 1.91 2.33
CA THR A 173 6.03 1.65 0.97
C THR A 173 5.01 2.15 -0.05
N THR A 174 5.43 2.32 -1.31
CA THR A 174 4.51 2.68 -2.39
C THR A 174 3.35 1.69 -2.54
N GLU A 175 3.61 0.39 -2.35
CA GLU A 175 2.58 -0.65 -2.46
C GLU A 175 1.58 -0.58 -1.30
N GLU A 176 2.06 -0.41 -0.06
CA GLU A 176 1.20 -0.20 1.12
C GLU A 176 0.32 1.04 0.95
N ARG A 177 0.91 2.12 0.44
CA ARG A 177 0.20 3.39 0.21
C ARG A 177 -0.84 3.31 -0.89
N ILE A 178 -0.54 2.68 -2.03
CA ILE A 178 -1.53 2.46 -3.09
C ILE A 178 -2.65 1.54 -2.61
N ASN A 179 -2.35 0.53 -1.79
CA ASN A 179 -3.37 -0.30 -1.16
C ASN A 179 -4.28 0.51 -0.21
N ALA A 180 -3.73 1.46 0.55
CA ALA A 180 -4.55 2.37 1.35
C ALA A 180 -5.47 3.25 0.47
N LEU A 181 -4.98 3.74 -0.66
CA LEU A 181 -5.76 4.57 -1.60
C LEU A 181 -6.85 3.76 -2.31
N ASP A 182 -6.53 2.55 -2.74
CA ASP A 182 -7.49 1.60 -3.30
C ASP A 182 -8.57 1.23 -2.28
N LEU A 183 -8.20 0.94 -1.03
CA LEU A 183 -9.18 0.66 0.01
C LEU A 183 -10.04 1.90 0.31
N ALA A 184 -9.48 3.10 0.26
CA ALA A 184 -10.26 4.34 0.40
C ALA A 184 -11.19 4.59 -0.81
N ASN A 185 -10.88 4.06 -1.99
CA ASN A 185 -11.77 4.05 -3.15
C ASN A 185 -12.95 3.09 -2.92
N GLN A 186 -12.66 1.91 -2.37
CA GLN A 186 -13.62 0.83 -2.16
C GLN A 186 -14.55 1.09 -0.95
N ALA A 187 -13.96 1.48 0.19
CA ALA A 187 -14.62 1.62 1.48
C ALA A 187 -13.83 2.61 2.35
N GLU A 188 -14.16 3.90 2.24
CA GLU A 188 -13.46 4.99 2.94
C GLU A 188 -13.36 4.76 4.47
N ASP A 189 -14.44 4.27 5.09
CA ASP A 189 -14.49 3.98 6.52
C ASP A 189 -13.44 2.93 6.96
N ALA A 190 -13.13 1.95 6.11
CA ALA A 190 -12.10 0.94 6.40
C ALA A 190 -10.69 1.54 6.45
N VAL A 191 -10.48 2.76 5.95
CA VAL A 191 -9.19 3.46 6.05
C VAL A 191 -9.20 4.44 7.22
N PHE A 192 -10.27 5.21 7.40
CA PHE A 192 -10.26 6.39 8.26
C PHE A 192 -11.06 6.26 9.55
N LYS A 193 -11.99 5.31 9.66
CA LYS A 193 -12.75 5.05 10.90
C LYS A 193 -11.99 4.06 11.79
N GLY A 194 -12.34 4.01 13.07
CA GLY A 194 -11.61 3.28 14.12
C GLY A 194 -11.13 1.89 13.70
N TRP A 195 -9.91 1.51 14.09
CA TRP A 195 -9.26 0.26 13.67
C TRP A 195 -9.05 0.13 12.15
N GLY A 196 -8.93 1.26 11.45
CA GLY A 196 -8.71 1.32 10.01
C GLY A 196 -7.32 0.88 9.55
N TYR A 197 -7.15 0.85 8.22
CA TYR A 197 -6.01 0.25 7.53
C TYR A 197 -4.63 0.59 8.09
N ILE A 198 -4.36 1.87 8.34
CA ILE A 198 -3.03 2.32 8.77
C ILE A 198 -2.70 1.84 10.19
N GLU A 199 -3.71 1.82 11.07
CA GLU A 199 -3.58 1.26 12.42
C GLU A 199 -3.33 -0.25 12.34
N ARG A 200 -4.12 -0.97 11.54
CA ARG A 200 -3.95 -2.42 11.34
C ARG A 200 -2.61 -2.78 10.72
N LEU A 201 -2.13 -1.98 9.78
CA LEU A 201 -0.82 -2.16 9.16
C LEU A 201 0.31 -1.93 10.17
N SER A 202 0.17 -0.94 11.05
CA SER A 202 1.12 -0.72 12.14
C SER A 202 1.18 -1.93 13.08
N LEU A 203 0.02 -2.50 13.45
CA LEU A 203 -0.04 -3.72 14.26
C LEU A 203 0.60 -4.92 13.55
N ALA A 204 0.28 -5.14 12.28
CA ALA A 204 0.86 -6.21 11.47
C ALA A 204 2.39 -6.14 11.45
N LYS A 205 2.96 -4.94 11.25
CA LYS A 205 4.41 -4.75 11.15
C LYS A 205 5.10 -4.83 12.50
N LYS A 206 4.55 -4.17 13.52
CA LYS A 206 5.23 -4.00 14.83
C LYS A 206 5.01 -5.17 15.78
N ARG A 207 3.82 -5.78 15.77
CA ARG A 207 3.47 -6.86 16.71
C ARG A 207 3.60 -8.23 16.06
N GLU A 208 3.06 -8.38 14.86
CA GLU A 208 3.05 -9.68 14.17
C GLU A 208 4.32 -9.94 13.35
N GLY A 209 5.17 -8.92 13.17
CA GLY A 209 6.40 -9.03 12.36
C GLY A 209 6.13 -9.25 10.87
N LEU A 210 4.91 -9.03 10.40
CA LEU A 210 4.52 -9.22 9.01
C LEU A 210 5.12 -8.13 8.12
N THR A 211 5.44 -8.49 6.89
CA THR A 211 5.99 -7.56 5.89
C THR A 211 5.34 -7.79 4.51
N GLY A 212 5.60 -6.87 3.57
CA GLY A 212 5.16 -6.98 2.19
C GLY A 212 3.64 -7.21 2.05
N GLN A 213 3.26 -8.10 1.13
CA GLN A 213 1.85 -8.39 0.86
C GLN A 213 1.12 -9.03 2.04
N GLU A 214 1.80 -9.74 2.95
CA GLU A 214 1.15 -10.35 4.11
C GLU A 214 0.68 -9.31 5.11
N ALA A 215 1.51 -8.28 5.37
CA ALA A 215 1.13 -7.15 6.20
C ALA A 215 -0.04 -6.36 5.58
N ILE A 216 -0.02 -6.18 4.26
CA ILE A 216 -1.11 -5.53 3.52
C ILE A 216 -2.39 -6.36 3.62
N ALA A 217 -2.33 -7.67 3.35
CA ALA A 217 -3.49 -8.56 3.41
C ALA A 217 -4.11 -8.59 4.82
N TYR A 218 -3.27 -8.68 5.84
CA TYR A 218 -3.70 -8.55 7.23
C TYR A 218 -4.44 -7.22 7.44
N ALA A 219 -3.79 -6.11 7.10
CA ALA A 219 -4.35 -4.79 7.35
C ALA A 219 -5.68 -4.57 6.63
N ARG A 220 -5.76 -4.90 5.33
CA ARG A 220 -6.98 -4.73 4.53
C ARG A 220 -8.14 -5.57 5.07
N LYS A 221 -7.90 -6.83 5.41
CA LYS A 221 -8.93 -7.71 5.99
C LYS A 221 -9.43 -7.15 7.31
N TRP A 222 -8.54 -6.92 8.26
CA TRP A 222 -8.91 -6.52 9.62
C TRP A 222 -9.45 -5.09 9.74
N SER A 223 -9.32 -4.28 8.70
CA SER A 223 -9.97 -2.97 8.60
C SER A 223 -11.49 -3.05 8.49
N PHE A 224 -12.02 -4.19 8.07
CA PHE A 224 -13.46 -4.47 8.09
C PHE A 224 -13.92 -5.10 9.39
N PHE A 225 -13.05 -5.27 10.39
CA PHE A 225 -13.44 -5.83 11.68
C PHE A 225 -13.49 -4.73 12.74
N ASN A 226 -14.68 -4.51 13.29
CA ASN A 226 -14.93 -3.61 14.40
C ASN A 226 -14.93 -4.39 15.72
N PRO A 227 -13.88 -4.30 16.55
CA PRO A 227 -13.83 -4.97 17.84
C PRO A 227 -14.73 -4.32 18.90
N GLU A 228 -15.21 -3.09 18.65
CA GLU A 228 -16.06 -2.30 19.55
C GLU A 228 -17.54 -2.41 19.20
N ALA A 229 -17.93 -3.27 18.26
CA ALA A 229 -19.34 -3.56 18.02
C ALA A 229 -20.01 -4.05 19.32
N ASP A 230 -21.29 -3.71 19.52
CA ASP A 230 -22.02 -3.93 20.80
C ASP A 230 -22.03 -5.40 21.31
N ASP A 231 -21.66 -6.37 20.47
CA ASP A 231 -21.35 -7.73 20.90
C ASP A 231 -19.89 -7.85 21.37
N LYS A 232 -19.67 -8.44 22.55
CA LYS A 232 -18.36 -8.67 23.19
C LYS A 232 -17.35 -9.45 22.34
N ARG A 233 -17.72 -9.89 21.13
CA ARG A 233 -16.90 -10.65 20.17
C ARG A 233 -16.39 -9.81 18.99
N GLY A 234 -16.84 -8.56 18.86
CA GLY A 234 -16.63 -7.74 17.67
C GLY A 234 -17.41 -8.23 16.45
N ALA A 235 -17.50 -7.40 15.40
CA ALA A 235 -18.26 -7.70 14.19
C ALA A 235 -17.48 -7.38 12.91
N TRP A 236 -17.71 -8.19 11.88
CA TRP A 236 -17.28 -7.86 10.51
C TRP A 236 -18.29 -6.90 9.90
N GLU A 237 -17.79 -5.78 9.36
CA GLU A 237 -18.55 -4.67 8.80
C GLU A 237 -18.26 -4.55 7.30
N SER A 238 -18.90 -5.39 6.50
CA SER A 238 -18.97 -5.19 5.06
C SER A 238 -20.25 -5.78 4.47
N ALA A 239 -21.22 -4.91 4.24
CA ALA A 239 -22.50 -5.28 3.63
C ALA A 239 -22.31 -5.93 2.24
N VAL A 240 -21.33 -5.46 1.46
CA VAL A 240 -21.03 -5.98 0.12
C VAL A 240 -20.57 -7.44 0.15
N PHE A 241 -19.90 -7.87 1.22
CA PHE A 241 -19.39 -9.23 1.39
C PHE A 241 -20.24 -10.07 2.35
N GLY A 242 -21.45 -9.63 2.68
CA GLY A 242 -22.33 -10.33 3.62
C GLY A 242 -21.71 -10.52 5.00
N ASN A 243 -20.77 -9.66 5.40
CA ASN A 243 -19.97 -9.77 6.62
C ASN A 243 -19.18 -11.10 6.75
N ASP A 244 -18.90 -11.80 5.64
CA ASP A 244 -18.11 -13.04 5.66
C ASP A 244 -16.59 -12.73 5.56
N PRO A 245 -15.79 -13.06 6.59
CA PRO A 245 -14.34 -12.83 6.57
C PRO A 245 -13.59 -13.55 5.45
N LYS A 246 -14.11 -14.69 4.96
CA LYS A 246 -13.49 -15.43 3.85
C LYS A 246 -13.68 -14.70 2.53
N GLU A 247 -14.86 -14.14 2.33
CA GLU A 247 -15.21 -13.35 1.14
C GLU A 247 -14.43 -12.04 1.11
N ILE A 248 -14.34 -11.35 2.26
CA ILE A 248 -13.46 -10.19 2.44
C ILE A 248 -12.03 -10.56 2.08
N GLU A 249 -11.47 -11.61 2.69
CA GLU A 249 -10.08 -12.00 2.41
C GLU A 249 -9.83 -12.33 0.94
N ARG A 250 -10.77 -13.03 0.29
CA ARG A 250 -10.66 -13.39 -1.13
C ARG A 250 -10.61 -12.15 -2.03
N ASP A 251 -11.53 -11.20 -1.86
CA ASP A 251 -11.52 -9.97 -2.67
C ASP A 251 -10.28 -9.12 -2.38
N GLN A 252 -9.94 -8.92 -1.10
CA GLN A 252 -8.78 -8.10 -0.74
C GLN A 252 -7.48 -8.69 -1.30
N ARG A 253 -7.29 -10.01 -1.26
CA ARG A 253 -6.13 -10.68 -1.89
C ARG A 253 -6.10 -10.49 -3.41
N ARG A 254 -7.25 -10.61 -4.08
CA ARG A 254 -7.34 -10.36 -5.54
C ARG A 254 -6.87 -8.94 -5.87
N ARG A 255 -7.35 -7.92 -5.13
CA ARG A 255 -6.95 -6.52 -5.33
C ARG A 255 -5.46 -6.28 -5.08
N ILE A 256 -4.92 -6.81 -3.99
CA ILE A 256 -3.49 -6.73 -3.67
C ILE A 256 -2.65 -7.28 -4.82
N ASN A 257 -3.02 -8.44 -5.36
CA ASN A 257 -2.31 -9.05 -6.48
C ASN A 257 -2.34 -8.17 -7.74
N GLN A 258 -3.49 -7.60 -8.09
CA GLN A 258 -3.61 -6.68 -9.23
C GLN A 258 -2.72 -5.45 -9.06
N ILE A 259 -2.71 -4.84 -7.87
CA ILE A 259 -1.85 -3.70 -7.56
C ILE A 259 -0.37 -4.09 -7.69
N SER A 260 0.01 -5.23 -7.12
CA SER A 260 1.40 -5.69 -7.14
C SER A 260 1.91 -5.96 -8.55
N GLU A 261 1.13 -6.67 -9.37
CA GLU A 261 1.47 -6.93 -10.77
C GLU A 261 1.54 -5.64 -11.59
N THR A 262 0.62 -4.71 -11.36
CA THR A 262 0.63 -3.40 -12.04
C THR A 262 1.88 -2.59 -11.67
N LEU A 263 2.26 -2.56 -10.39
CA LEU A 263 3.48 -1.89 -9.92
C LEU A 263 4.74 -2.51 -10.52
N LYS A 264 4.80 -3.85 -10.63
CA LYS A 264 5.93 -4.54 -11.27
C LYS A 264 6.10 -4.10 -12.72
N LEU A 265 5.01 -3.94 -13.47
CA LEU A 265 5.05 -3.47 -14.86
C LEU A 265 5.44 -1.99 -14.94
N LEU A 266 4.82 -1.12 -14.13
CA LEU A 266 5.13 0.31 -14.07
C LEU A 266 6.60 0.60 -13.76
N ARG A 267 7.22 -0.20 -12.90
CA ARG A 267 8.64 -0.08 -12.56
C ARG A 267 9.58 -0.46 -13.70
N LYS A 268 9.11 -1.28 -14.65
CA LYS A 268 9.86 -1.69 -15.85
C LYS A 268 9.73 -0.70 -17.00
N GLU A 269 8.72 0.17 -17.00
CA GLU A 269 8.49 1.20 -18.02
C GLU A 269 9.45 2.41 -17.89
N LYS A 270 10.68 2.19 -17.38
CA LYS A 270 11.72 3.22 -17.25
C LYS A 270 12.36 3.55 -18.59
#